data_AF-A0AAN9B3F4-F1
#
_entry.id   AF-A0AAN9B3F4-F1
#
_cell.length_a   1.000
_cell.length_b   1.000
_cell.length_c   1.000
_cell.angle_alpha   90.00
_cell.angle_beta   90.00
_cell.angle_gamma   90.00
#
_symmetry.space_group_name_H-M   'P 1'
#
loop_
_entity.id
_entity.type
_entity.pdbx_description
1 polymer ?
#
loop_
_entity_poly.entity_id
_entity_poly.type
_entity_poly.pdbx_seq_one_letter_code
_entity_poly.pdbx_strand_id
1 'polypeptide(L)'
;MAGGDSVPDVFELEKLRAEIQQERQMKEMLDQSAAELKATVEELEKRFDAIENEGNEWKTRFETQEEMNQQLERQIILLQNKVEEARRNLREATKTPRDNRNYDDMSDANPQMIKAFDREKNLLANQLRDLEWRLDQESKAYHKANDERKQYVLEINAAKGTINEYKNRQKMLDVSPSSHQGSSPRTHRDPAGNIPNDHRIIDPKKGPIRKTAGVKNLPSLEA
;
A
#
# COMPACT_ATOMS: atom_id res chain seq x y z
N MET A 1 -31.42 -65.00 -62.80
CA MET A 1 -31.33 -64.36 -61.47
C MET A 1 -31.87 -62.96 -61.60
N ALA A 2 -33.16 -62.79 -61.33
CA ALA A 2 -33.83 -61.48 -61.36
C ALA A 2 -33.88 -60.96 -59.92
N GLY A 3 -33.06 -59.96 -59.61
CA GLY A 3 -33.13 -59.24 -58.34
C GLY A 3 -34.29 -58.25 -58.41
N GLY A 4 -35.34 -58.52 -57.64
CA GLY A 4 -36.42 -57.57 -57.44
C GLY A 4 -35.98 -56.51 -56.46
N ASP A 5 -35.69 -55.30 -56.96
CA ASP A 5 -35.65 -54.10 -56.15
C ASP A 5 -37.08 -53.80 -55.68
N SER A 6 -37.40 -54.21 -54.46
CA SER A 6 -38.62 -53.79 -53.78
C SER A 6 -38.48 -52.31 -53.41
N VAL A 7 -39.16 -51.46 -54.17
CA VAL A 7 -39.37 -50.05 -53.79
C VAL A 7 -39.97 -50.06 -52.37
N PRO A 8 -39.35 -49.38 -51.39
CA PRO A 8 -39.87 -49.35 -50.03
C PRO A 8 -41.31 -48.84 -50.05
N ASP A 9 -42.20 -49.52 -49.33
CA ASP A 9 -43.60 -49.12 -49.23
C ASP A 9 -43.65 -47.66 -48.74
N VAL A 10 -44.40 -46.80 -49.43
CA VAL A 10 -44.49 -45.36 -49.13
C VAL A 10 -44.90 -45.14 -47.67
N PHE A 11 -45.69 -46.07 -47.13
CA PHE A 11 -46.09 -46.10 -45.73
C PHE A 11 -44.92 -46.34 -44.76
N GLU A 12 -43.97 -47.21 -45.12
CA GLU A 12 -42.74 -47.42 -44.33
C GLU A 12 -41.84 -46.19 -44.34
N LEU A 13 -41.71 -45.53 -45.50
CA LEU A 13 -40.94 -44.28 -45.62
C LEU A 13 -41.53 -43.14 -44.78
N GLU A 14 -42.86 -43.03 -44.73
CA GLU A 14 -43.55 -42.03 -43.93
C GLU A 14 -43.44 -42.32 -42.43
N LYS A 15 -43.54 -43.60 -42.03
CA LYS A 15 -43.29 -44.05 -40.65
C LYS A 15 -41.85 -43.73 -40.19
N LEU A 16 -40.85 -44.05 -41.02
CA LEU A 16 -39.43 -43.74 -40.75
C LEU A 16 -39.20 -42.23 -40.62
N ARG A 17 -39.86 -41.40 -41.42
CA ARG A 17 -39.78 -39.93 -41.29
C ARG A 17 -40.37 -39.44 -39.97
N ALA A 18 -41.51 -39.98 -39.55
CA ALA A 18 -42.13 -39.63 -38.28
C ALA A 18 -41.25 -40.03 -37.08
N GLU A 19 -40.63 -41.21 -37.14
CA GLU A 19 -39.72 -41.71 -36.11
C GLU A 19 -38.45 -40.85 -36.00
N ILE A 20 -37.82 -40.51 -37.13
CA ILE A 20 -36.67 -39.58 -37.17
C ILE A 20 -37.04 -38.20 -36.60
N GLN A 21 -38.25 -37.71 -36.88
CA GLN A 21 -38.70 -36.41 -36.37
C GLN A 21 -38.91 -36.46 -34.84
N GLN A 22 -39.48 -37.55 -34.33
CA GLN A 22 -39.65 -37.77 -32.90
C GLN A 22 -38.29 -37.89 -32.18
N GLU A 23 -37.35 -38.63 -32.75
CA GLU A 23 -35.99 -38.75 -32.21
C GLU A 23 -35.27 -37.40 -32.18
N ARG A 24 -35.44 -36.56 -33.21
CA ARG A 24 -34.88 -35.20 -33.24
C ARG A 24 -35.45 -34.33 -32.12
N GLN A 25 -36.76 -34.36 -31.91
CA GLN A 25 -37.40 -33.63 -30.81
C GLN A 25 -36.93 -34.13 -29.45
N MET A 26 -36.82 -35.45 -29.27
CA MET A 26 -36.33 -36.04 -28.01
C MET A 26 -34.89 -35.64 -27.73
N LYS A 27 -34.04 -35.65 -28.77
CA LYS A 27 -32.65 -35.19 -28.66
C LYS A 27 -32.58 -33.72 -28.26
N GLU A 28 -33.38 -32.86 -28.88
CA GLU A 28 -33.41 -31.42 -28.57
C GLU A 28 -33.84 -31.17 -27.11
N MET A 29 -34.84 -31.90 -26.60
CA MET A 29 -35.23 -31.83 -25.19
C MET A 29 -34.12 -32.30 -24.25
N LEU A 30 -33.39 -33.37 -24.60
CA LEU A 30 -32.26 -33.86 -23.80
C LEU A 30 -31.08 -32.88 -23.81
N ASP A 31 -30.78 -32.28 -24.96
CA ASP A 31 -29.72 -31.27 -25.09
C ASP A 31 -30.06 -30.02 -24.25
N GLN A 32 -31.33 -29.59 -24.25
CA GLN A 32 -31.83 -28.50 -23.40
C GLN A 32 -31.68 -28.84 -21.91
N SER A 33 -32.12 -30.03 -21.48
CA SER A 33 -32.01 -30.47 -20.09
C SER A 33 -30.56 -30.63 -19.64
N ALA A 34 -29.67 -31.11 -20.51
CA ALA A 34 -28.26 -31.22 -20.24
C ALA A 34 -27.59 -29.84 -20.11
N ALA A 35 -28.01 -28.86 -20.90
CA ALA A 35 -27.54 -27.48 -20.79
C ALA A 35 -28.00 -26.84 -19.47
N GLU A 36 -29.26 -27.04 -19.09
CA GLU A 36 -29.80 -26.58 -17.80
C GLU A 36 -29.06 -27.23 -16.62
N LEU A 37 -28.82 -28.54 -16.67
CA LEU A 37 -28.04 -29.23 -15.64
C LEU A 37 -26.60 -28.73 -15.55
N LYS A 38 -25.95 -28.41 -16.67
CA LYS A 38 -24.62 -27.79 -16.65
C LYS A 38 -24.65 -26.41 -16.00
N ALA A 39 -25.67 -25.61 -16.31
CA ALA A 39 -25.83 -24.28 -15.72
C ALA A 39 -26.09 -24.37 -14.20
N THR A 40 -26.90 -25.32 -13.74
CA THR A 40 -27.14 -25.53 -12.31
C THR A 40 -25.89 -26.01 -11.58
N VAL A 41 -25.11 -26.91 -12.18
CA VAL A 41 -23.81 -27.34 -11.64
C VAL A 41 -22.86 -26.15 -11.52
N GLU A 42 -22.75 -25.32 -12.56
CA GLU A 42 -21.88 -24.13 -12.54
C GLU A 42 -22.31 -23.12 -11.47
N GLU A 43 -23.62 -22.93 -11.25
CA GLU A 43 -24.12 -22.08 -10.17
C GLU A 43 -23.80 -22.65 -8.78
N LEU A 44 -23.94 -23.96 -8.60
CA LEU A 44 -23.62 -24.61 -7.33
C LEU A 44 -22.12 -24.56 -7.02
N GLU A 45 -21.26 -24.73 -8.01
CA GLU A 45 -19.80 -24.57 -7.86
C GLU A 45 -19.45 -23.14 -7.43
N LYS A 46 -20.04 -22.11 -8.07
CA LYS A 46 -19.84 -20.71 -7.66
C LYS A 46 -20.28 -20.43 -6.23
N ARG A 47 -21.42 -21.01 -5.80
CA ARG A 47 -21.91 -20.87 -4.42
C ARG A 47 -20.99 -21.58 -3.43
N PHE A 48 -20.45 -22.74 -3.80
CA PHE A 48 -19.51 -23.49 -2.97
C PHE A 48 -18.24 -22.67 -2.72
N ASP A 49 -17.67 -22.06 -3.77
CA ASP A 49 -16.49 -21.20 -3.64
C ASP A 49 -16.75 -19.96 -2.76
N ALA A 50 -17.97 -19.41 -2.80
CA ALA A 50 -18.35 -18.28 -1.95
C ALA A 50 -18.43 -18.66 -0.45
N ILE A 51 -18.90 -19.87 -0.13
CA ILE A 51 -19.02 -20.35 1.25
C ILE A 51 -17.65 -20.43 1.95
N GLU A 52 -16.60 -20.83 1.23
CA GLU A 52 -15.24 -20.86 1.79
C GLU A 52 -14.74 -19.47 2.20
N ASN A 53 -15.14 -18.43 1.46
CA ASN A 53 -14.80 -17.04 1.77
C ASN A 53 -15.64 -16.47 2.92
N GLU A 54 -16.95 -16.74 2.96
CA GLU A 54 -17.84 -16.30 4.06
C GLU A 54 -17.49 -16.96 5.39
N GLY A 55 -17.02 -18.21 5.36
CA GLY A 55 -16.53 -18.94 6.54
C GLY A 55 -15.35 -18.26 7.24
N ASN A 56 -14.60 -17.40 6.53
CA ASN A 56 -13.46 -16.69 7.08
C ASN A 56 -13.83 -15.33 7.69
N GLU A 57 -14.95 -14.73 7.26
CA GLU A 57 -15.33 -13.38 7.71
C GLU A 57 -15.83 -13.39 9.16
N TRP A 58 -16.73 -14.30 9.52
CA TRP A 58 -17.23 -14.40 10.90
C TRP A 58 -16.11 -14.76 11.87
N LYS A 59 -15.16 -15.61 11.44
CA LYS A 59 -14.02 -16.02 12.23
C LYS A 59 -13.08 -14.83 12.48
N THR A 60 -12.75 -14.08 11.42
CA THR A 60 -11.94 -12.86 11.52
C THR A 60 -12.61 -11.83 12.44
N ARG A 61 -13.94 -11.64 12.32
CA ARG A 61 -14.70 -10.75 13.21
C ARG A 61 -14.68 -11.22 14.66
N PHE A 62 -14.86 -12.52 14.89
CA PHE A 62 -14.81 -13.10 16.23
C PHE A 62 -13.43 -12.91 16.86
N GLU A 63 -12.36 -13.25 16.14
CA GLU A 63 -10.98 -13.10 16.60
C GLU A 63 -10.65 -11.63 16.91
N THR A 64 -11.03 -10.70 16.03
CA THR A 64 -10.86 -9.25 16.26
C THR A 64 -11.62 -8.78 17.50
N GLN A 65 -12.85 -9.26 17.70
CA GLN A 65 -13.67 -8.90 18.87
C GLN A 65 -13.07 -9.47 20.16
N GLU A 66 -12.56 -10.71 20.12
CA GLU A 66 -11.90 -11.34 21.24
C GLU A 66 -10.63 -10.56 21.65
N GLU A 67 -9.80 -10.18 20.67
CA GLU A 67 -8.62 -9.34 20.92
C GLU A 67 -8.99 -7.98 21.54
N MET A 68 -10.04 -7.34 21.02
CA MET A 68 -10.54 -6.07 21.56
C MET A 68 -11.03 -6.24 23.00
N ASN A 69 -11.78 -7.31 23.29
CA ASN A 69 -12.27 -7.61 24.63
C ASN A 69 -11.10 -7.83 25.60
N GLN A 70 -10.07 -8.59 25.20
CA GLN A 70 -8.88 -8.79 26.02
C GLN A 70 -8.13 -7.47 26.29
N GLN A 71 -8.07 -6.56 25.32
CA GLN A 71 -7.50 -5.22 25.54
C GLN A 71 -8.32 -4.40 26.55
N LEU A 72 -9.65 -4.45 26.45
CA LEU A 72 -10.55 -3.76 27.38
C LEU A 72 -10.45 -4.33 28.79
N GLU A 73 -10.38 -5.65 28.95
CA GLU A 73 -10.17 -6.30 30.24
C GLU A 73 -8.86 -5.84 30.91
N ARG A 74 -7.75 -5.78 30.14
CA ARG A 74 -6.48 -5.22 30.63
C ARG A 74 -6.62 -3.77 31.07
N GLN A 75 -7.36 -2.95 30.32
CA GLN A 75 -7.61 -1.56 30.68
C GLN A 75 -8.45 -1.42 31.95
N ILE A 76 -9.47 -2.27 32.12
CA ILE A 76 -10.30 -2.30 33.34
C ILE A 76 -9.42 -2.58 34.56
N ILE A 77 -8.57 -3.61 34.51
CA ILE A 77 -7.67 -3.96 35.61
C ILE A 77 -6.72 -2.80 35.93
N LEU A 78 -6.12 -2.19 34.89
CA LEU A 78 -5.22 -1.05 35.08
C LEU A 78 -5.91 0.14 35.72
N LEU A 79 -7.14 0.47 35.30
CA LEU A 79 -7.92 1.56 35.87
C LEU A 79 -8.36 1.26 37.30
N GLN A 80 -8.80 0.02 37.59
CA GLN A 80 -9.12 -0.42 38.94
C GLN A 80 -7.91 -0.25 39.88
N ASN A 81 -6.73 -0.70 39.45
CA ASN A 81 -5.49 -0.53 40.22
C ASN A 81 -5.17 0.95 40.48
N LYS A 82 -5.31 1.82 39.46
CA LYS A 82 -5.10 3.27 39.62
C LYS A 82 -6.10 3.90 40.61
N VAL A 83 -7.36 3.47 40.58
CA VAL A 83 -8.38 3.95 41.51
C VAL A 83 -8.07 3.47 42.93
N GLU A 84 -7.64 2.22 43.11
CA GLU A 84 -7.24 1.70 44.41
C GLU A 84 -6.00 2.39 44.97
N GLU A 85 -5.00 2.65 44.13
CA GLU A 85 -3.81 3.40 44.50
C GLU A 85 -4.15 4.83 44.91
N ALA A 86 -4.98 5.54 44.13
CA ALA A 86 -5.43 6.88 44.48
C ALA A 86 -6.21 6.88 45.81
N ARG A 87 -7.04 5.87 46.07
CA ARG A 87 -7.74 5.69 47.35
C ARG A 87 -6.77 5.42 48.49
N ARG A 88 -5.72 4.61 48.28
CA ARG A 88 -4.68 4.35 49.28
C ARG A 88 -3.91 5.62 49.60
N ASN A 89 -3.47 6.36 48.58
CA ASN A 89 -2.73 7.61 48.72
C ASN A 89 -3.57 8.67 49.46
N LEU A 90 -4.87 8.77 49.16
CA LEU A 90 -5.77 9.64 49.91
C LEU A 90 -5.92 9.22 51.36
N ARG A 91 -6.08 7.91 51.63
CA ARG A 91 -6.14 7.38 53.00
C ARG A 91 -4.85 7.66 53.77
N GLU A 92 -3.68 7.47 53.15
CA GLU A 92 -2.38 7.80 53.74
C GLU A 92 -2.25 9.30 54.02
N ALA A 93 -2.64 10.16 53.08
CA ALA A 93 -2.67 11.62 53.27
C ALA A 93 -3.67 12.09 54.34
N THR A 94 -4.72 11.32 54.62
CA THR A 94 -5.65 11.59 55.74
C THR A 94 -5.19 10.98 57.06
N LYS A 95 -4.29 9.99 57.03
CA LYS A 95 -3.71 9.34 58.22
C LYS A 95 -2.49 10.09 58.72
N THR A 96 -1.75 10.78 57.86
CA THR A 96 -0.92 11.89 58.30
C THR A 96 -1.87 12.87 58.98
N PRO A 97 -1.76 13.08 60.30
CA PRO A 97 -2.54 14.12 60.94
C PRO A 97 -2.36 15.37 60.10
N ARG A 98 -3.46 16.01 59.70
CA ARG A 98 -3.38 17.39 59.22
C ARG A 98 -2.58 18.11 60.30
N ASP A 99 -1.36 18.53 59.99
CA ASP A 99 -0.45 19.25 60.88
C ASP A 99 -1.06 20.62 61.22
N ASN A 100 -2.17 20.58 61.93
CA ASN A 100 -2.71 21.69 62.72
C ASN A 100 -2.14 21.62 64.14
N ARG A 101 -1.13 20.76 64.39
CA ARG A 101 -0.36 20.68 65.63
C ARG A 101 1.12 20.99 65.48
N ASN A 102 1.63 21.20 64.25
CA ASN A 102 3.05 21.45 64.01
C ASN A 102 3.35 22.87 63.50
N TYR A 103 2.42 23.82 63.55
CA TYR A 103 2.81 25.23 63.41
C TYR A 103 3.72 25.71 64.56
N ASP A 104 3.69 25.03 65.71
CA ASP A 104 4.60 25.29 66.84
C ASP A 104 5.93 24.50 66.72
N ASP A 105 5.98 23.49 65.83
CA ASP A 105 7.19 22.71 65.49
C ASP A 105 7.87 23.21 64.21
N MET A 106 7.33 24.27 63.59
CA MET A 106 8.06 25.09 62.61
C MET A 106 8.89 26.19 63.27
N SER A 107 9.04 26.17 64.60
CA SER A 107 10.02 26.98 65.32
C SER A 107 11.46 26.68 64.87
N ASP A 108 11.73 25.46 64.42
CA ASP A 108 13.12 25.03 64.21
C ASP A 108 13.41 24.72 62.72
N ALA A 109 13.08 25.68 61.85
CA ALA A 109 13.92 25.87 60.67
C ALA A 109 15.32 26.30 61.16
N ASN A 110 16.15 25.33 61.55
CA ASN A 110 17.52 25.57 62.00
C ASN A 110 18.24 26.40 60.93
N PRO A 111 18.82 27.57 61.25
CA PRO A 111 19.55 28.42 60.30
C PRO A 111 20.61 27.67 59.46
N GLN A 112 21.14 26.56 59.98
CA GLN A 112 22.06 25.68 59.22
C GLN A 112 21.37 24.94 58.08
N MET A 113 20.13 24.48 58.27
CA MET A 113 19.33 23.80 57.25
C MET A 113 18.93 24.76 56.14
N ILE A 114 18.51 25.99 56.49
CA ILE A 114 18.23 27.04 55.51
C ILE A 114 19.49 27.35 54.67
N LYS A 115 20.65 27.51 55.33
CA LYS A 115 21.93 27.72 54.63
C LYS A 115 22.36 26.54 53.76
N ALA A 116 21.99 25.31 54.12
CA ALA A 116 22.28 24.13 53.31
C ALA A 116 21.42 24.10 52.05
N PHE A 117 20.12 24.35 52.18
CA PHE A 117 19.21 24.45 51.04
C PHE A 117 19.52 25.63 50.13
N ASP A 118 19.94 26.78 50.66
CA ASP A 118 20.39 27.90 49.83
C ASP A 118 21.66 27.55 49.02
N ARG A 119 22.60 26.80 49.63
CA ARG A 119 23.79 26.31 48.92
C ARG A 119 23.41 25.32 47.81
N GLU A 120 22.53 24.37 48.11
CA GLU A 120 22.05 23.38 47.15
C GLU A 120 21.27 24.02 46.00
N LYS A 121 20.36 24.95 46.31
CA LYS A 121 19.63 25.75 45.32
C LYS A 121 20.58 26.49 44.38
N ASN A 122 21.61 27.14 44.93
CA ASN A 122 22.59 27.86 44.12
C ASN A 122 23.43 26.90 43.26
N LEU A 123 23.81 25.73 43.80
CA LEU A 123 24.52 24.70 43.04
C LEU A 123 23.68 24.18 41.87
N LEU A 124 22.42 23.84 42.12
CA LEU A 124 21.48 23.37 41.09
C LEU A 124 21.22 24.46 40.04
N ALA A 125 21.08 25.72 40.45
CA ALA A 125 20.90 26.84 39.53
C ALA A 125 22.13 27.06 38.63
N ASN A 126 23.33 26.82 39.14
CA ASN A 126 24.56 26.90 38.34
C ASN A 126 24.67 25.70 37.38
N GLN A 127 24.38 24.49 37.85
CA GLN A 127 24.34 23.30 37.01
C GLN A 127 23.33 23.45 35.86
N LEU A 128 22.15 24.02 36.14
CA LEU A 128 21.15 24.30 35.12
C LEU A 128 21.71 25.23 34.04
N ARG A 129 22.34 26.34 34.42
CA ARG A 129 22.97 27.28 33.46
C ARG A 129 24.07 26.62 32.63
N ASP A 130 24.89 25.78 33.25
CA ASP A 130 25.97 25.07 32.54
C ASP A 130 25.39 24.09 31.50
N LEU A 131 24.32 23.37 31.86
CA LEU A 131 23.62 22.48 30.94
C LEU A 131 22.94 23.24 29.80
N GLU A 132 22.28 24.36 30.10
CA GLU A 132 21.69 25.25 29.09
C GLU A 132 22.75 25.76 28.12
N TRP A 133 23.91 26.19 28.62
CA TRP A 133 25.01 26.64 27.78
C TRP A 133 25.58 25.51 26.90
N ARG A 134 25.76 24.31 27.46
CA ARG A 134 26.22 23.14 26.69
C ARG A 134 25.25 22.77 25.57
N LEU A 135 23.94 22.83 25.86
CA LEU A 135 22.90 22.55 24.87
C LEU A 135 22.92 23.58 23.73
N ASP A 136 23.13 24.85 24.03
CA ASP A 136 23.29 25.91 23.02
C ASP A 136 24.53 25.67 22.15
N GLN A 137 25.66 25.28 22.75
CA GLN A 137 26.87 24.93 21.98
C GLN A 137 26.66 23.71 21.08
N GLU A 138 26.00 22.66 21.58
CA GLU A 138 25.69 21.45 20.81
C GLU A 138 24.73 21.77 19.66
N SER A 139 23.71 22.61 19.89
CA SER A 139 22.81 23.09 18.84
C SER A 139 23.57 23.83 17.73
N LYS A 140 24.48 24.74 18.10
CA LYS A 140 25.33 25.47 17.12
C LYS A 140 26.22 24.53 16.32
N ALA A 141 26.86 23.56 16.99
CA ALA A 141 27.70 22.56 16.35
C ALA A 141 26.89 21.68 15.38
N TYR A 142 25.70 21.25 15.80
CA TYR A 142 24.77 20.49 14.98
C TYR A 142 24.35 21.26 13.72
N HIS A 143 23.94 22.52 13.87
CA HIS A 143 23.53 23.34 12.73
C HIS A 143 24.67 23.52 11.74
N LYS A 144 25.88 23.82 12.22
CA LYS A 144 27.08 23.91 11.38
C LYS A 144 27.34 22.61 10.61
N ALA A 145 27.37 21.46 11.29
CA ALA A 145 27.59 20.17 10.66
C ALA A 145 26.48 19.80 9.65
N ASN A 146 25.22 20.14 9.97
CA ASN A 146 24.09 19.88 9.08
C ASN A 146 24.13 20.75 7.82
N ASP A 147 24.56 22.00 7.93
CA ASP A 147 24.71 22.88 6.77
C ASP A 147 25.90 22.46 5.90
N GLU A 148 27.02 22.01 6.49
CA GLU A 148 28.11 21.36 5.75
C GLU A 148 27.62 20.10 5.03
N ARG A 149 26.83 19.24 5.70
CA ARG A 149 26.23 18.05 5.07
C ARG A 149 25.34 18.42 3.88
N LYS A 150 24.47 19.44 4.01
CA LYS A 150 23.63 19.93 2.90
C LYS A 150 24.49 20.43 1.74
N GLN A 151 25.57 21.16 2.03
CA GLN A 151 26.52 21.64 1.03
C GLN A 151 27.16 20.47 0.26
N TYR A 152 27.66 19.44 0.95
CA TYR A 152 28.20 18.25 0.29
C TYR A 152 27.16 17.51 -0.56
N VAL A 153 25.90 17.44 -0.12
CA VAL A 153 24.82 16.84 -0.91
C VAL A 153 24.60 17.62 -2.21
N LEU A 154 24.62 18.96 -2.16
CA LEU A 154 24.52 19.79 -3.35
C LEU A 154 25.69 19.56 -4.31
N GLU A 155 26.92 19.51 -3.79
CA GLU A 155 28.13 19.24 -4.58
C GLU A 155 28.10 17.85 -5.23
N ILE A 156 27.69 16.82 -4.48
CA ILE A 156 27.53 15.46 -5.00
C ILE A 156 26.51 15.44 -6.13
N ASN A 157 25.38 16.14 -5.98
CA ASN A 157 24.35 16.19 -7.02
C ASN A 157 24.84 16.94 -8.26
N ALA A 158 25.59 18.04 -8.09
CA ALA A 158 26.21 18.76 -9.20
C ALA A 158 27.25 17.90 -9.94
N ALA A 159 28.11 17.18 -9.21
CA ALA A 159 29.08 16.25 -9.77
C ALA A 159 28.40 15.09 -10.50
N LYS A 160 27.34 14.50 -9.93
CA LYS A 160 26.53 13.47 -10.60
C LYS A 160 25.92 13.98 -11.90
N GLY A 161 25.40 15.20 -11.91
CA GLY A 161 24.89 15.86 -13.12
C GLY A 161 25.97 15.95 -14.20
N THR A 162 27.15 16.48 -13.84
CA THR A 162 28.31 16.61 -14.73
C THR A 162 28.76 15.25 -15.30
N ILE A 163 28.81 14.21 -14.46
CA ILE A 163 29.17 12.84 -14.87
C ILE A 163 28.13 12.29 -15.86
N ASN A 164 26.84 12.49 -15.60
CA ASN A 164 25.78 12.04 -16.50
C ASN A 164 25.83 12.75 -17.85
N GLU A 165 26.12 14.04 -17.88
CA GLU A 165 26.34 14.75 -19.14
C GLU A 165 27.54 14.20 -19.91
N TYR A 166 28.66 13.91 -19.22
CA TYR A 166 29.85 13.33 -19.85
C TYR A 166 29.57 11.93 -20.42
N LYS A 167 28.85 11.09 -19.66
CA LYS A 167 28.39 9.77 -20.12
C LYS A 167 27.47 9.87 -21.34
N ASN A 168 26.55 10.84 -21.34
CA ASN A 168 25.66 11.07 -22.48
C ASN A 168 26.43 11.57 -23.71
N ARG A 169 27.40 12.47 -23.53
CA ARG A 169 28.30 12.92 -24.61
C ARG A 169 29.15 11.78 -25.15
N GLN A 170 29.73 10.93 -24.29
CA GLN A 170 30.48 9.75 -24.75
C GLN A 170 29.60 8.78 -25.53
N LYS A 171 28.38 8.49 -25.06
CA LYS A 171 27.44 7.66 -25.81
C LYS A 171 27.13 8.23 -27.20
N MET A 172 27.09 9.56 -27.36
CA MET A 172 26.88 10.20 -28.66
C MET A 172 28.13 10.19 -29.56
N LEU A 173 29.33 10.16 -28.98
CA LEU A 173 30.60 10.08 -29.72
C LEU A 173 30.96 8.64 -30.13
N ASP A 174 30.52 7.64 -29.36
CA ASP A 174 30.69 6.21 -29.66
C ASP A 174 29.69 5.72 -30.74
N VAL A 175 28.73 6.56 -31.13
CA VAL A 175 27.96 6.38 -32.37
C VAL A 175 28.76 6.97 -33.54
N SER A 176 29.84 6.30 -33.94
CA SER A 176 30.48 6.53 -35.24
C SER A 176 29.92 5.54 -36.28
N PRO A 177 29.66 5.96 -37.53
CA PRO A 177 28.98 5.14 -38.51
C PRO A 177 29.99 4.21 -39.19
N SER A 178 30.07 2.94 -38.79
CA SER A 178 30.65 1.95 -39.71
C SER A 178 30.21 0.51 -39.49
N SER A 179 29.61 -0.01 -40.57
CA SER A 179 29.63 -1.38 -41.04
C SER A 179 29.25 -2.48 -40.06
N HIS A 180 27.95 -2.81 -40.00
CA HIS A 180 27.53 -4.20 -40.02
C HIS A 180 26.63 -4.40 -41.23
N GLN A 181 27.18 -5.08 -42.25
CA GLN A 181 26.42 -5.69 -43.32
C GLN A 181 25.52 -6.77 -42.70
N GLY A 182 24.26 -6.44 -42.52
CA GLY A 182 23.19 -7.36 -42.17
C GLY A 182 21.98 -6.99 -43.02
N SER A 183 21.83 -7.68 -44.14
CA SER A 183 20.83 -7.47 -45.17
C SER A 183 19.40 -7.35 -44.62
N SER A 184 18.70 -6.25 -44.93
CA SER A 184 17.29 -6.31 -45.32
C SER A 184 16.87 -5.03 -46.07
N PRO A 185 16.08 -5.13 -47.16
CA PRO A 185 15.99 -4.11 -48.18
C PRO A 185 14.79 -3.16 -48.00
N ARG A 186 14.87 -1.99 -48.68
CA ARG A 186 13.80 -1.01 -48.98
C ARG A 186 13.59 0.04 -47.87
N THR A 187 13.62 1.35 -48.12
CA THR A 187 13.48 2.13 -49.35
C THR A 187 14.28 3.43 -49.24
N HIS A 188 14.81 3.87 -50.37
CA HIS A 188 15.14 5.25 -50.69
C HIS A 188 14.14 6.25 -50.07
N ARG A 189 14.65 7.26 -49.34
CA ARG A 189 13.98 8.55 -49.21
C ARG A 189 15.04 9.65 -49.23
N ASP A 190 14.84 10.58 -50.17
CA ASP A 190 15.70 11.71 -50.51
C ASP A 190 16.12 12.59 -49.32
N PRO A 191 17.27 13.29 -49.41
CA PRO A 191 17.87 14.06 -48.32
C PRO A 191 17.24 15.45 -48.09
N ALA A 192 16.07 15.75 -48.68
CA ALA A 192 15.41 17.06 -48.57
C ALA A 192 14.25 17.12 -47.56
N GLY A 193 14.13 16.13 -46.67
CA GLY A 193 13.03 16.02 -45.69
C GLY A 193 13.40 16.51 -44.29
N ASN A 194 12.99 17.73 -43.97
CA ASN A 194 13.25 18.43 -42.70
C ASN A 194 12.42 17.86 -41.51
N ILE A 195 12.60 16.60 -41.11
CA ILE A 195 11.85 16.00 -39.99
C ILE A 195 12.79 15.48 -38.89
N PRO A 196 12.85 16.16 -37.72
CA PRO A 196 13.64 15.71 -36.58
C PRO A 196 13.13 14.40 -35.95
N ASN A 197 14.06 13.65 -35.36
CA ASN A 197 13.95 12.24 -34.93
C ASN A 197 12.83 11.87 -33.94
N ASP A 198 12.07 12.81 -33.37
CA ASP A 198 11.20 12.52 -32.22
C ASP A 198 9.70 12.39 -32.56
N HIS A 199 9.35 12.27 -33.84
CA HIS A 199 7.96 12.24 -34.31
C HIS A 199 7.65 10.89 -34.97
N ARG A 200 7.40 9.85 -34.15
CA ARG A 200 6.91 8.57 -34.66
C ARG A 200 5.47 8.75 -35.15
N ILE A 201 5.25 8.62 -36.46
CA ILE A 201 3.93 8.70 -37.08
C ILE A 201 3.44 7.26 -37.29
N ILE A 202 2.42 6.84 -36.53
CA ILE A 202 1.81 5.50 -36.68
C ILE A 202 0.84 5.48 -37.88
N ASP A 203 0.19 6.61 -38.18
CA ASP A 203 -0.78 6.76 -39.27
C ASP A 203 -0.51 8.05 -40.08
N PRO A 204 -0.19 7.98 -41.39
CA PRO A 204 0.12 9.13 -42.23
C PRO A 204 -0.99 10.19 -42.32
N LYS A 205 -2.27 9.81 -42.13
CA LYS A 205 -3.39 10.76 -42.17
C LYS A 205 -3.56 11.56 -40.86
N LYS A 206 -2.98 11.09 -39.76
CA LYS A 206 -3.19 11.66 -38.42
C LYS A 206 -2.05 12.57 -37.93
N GLY A 207 -0.94 12.63 -38.67
CA GLY A 207 0.20 13.47 -38.34
C GLY A 207 0.99 13.01 -37.11
N PRO A 208 1.99 13.79 -36.67
CA PRO A 208 2.84 13.44 -35.54
C PRO A 208 2.09 13.28 -34.22
N ILE A 209 2.46 12.26 -33.43
CA ILE A 209 1.85 12.00 -32.12
C ILE A 209 2.14 13.18 -31.20
N ARG A 210 1.12 13.97 -30.89
CA ARG A 210 1.20 15.02 -29.86
C ARG A 210 1.17 14.33 -28.50
N LYS A 211 2.20 14.54 -27.67
CA LYS A 211 2.20 14.12 -26.26
C LYS A 211 1.05 14.84 -25.56
N THR A 212 -0.07 14.16 -25.38
CA THR A 212 -1.19 14.67 -24.59
C THR A 212 -0.73 14.76 -23.14
N ALA A 213 -1.05 15.88 -22.50
CA ALA A 213 -0.62 16.26 -21.17
C ALA A 213 -0.80 15.14 -20.15
N GLY A 214 0.23 14.91 -19.32
CA GLY A 214 0.16 14.00 -18.19
C GLY A 214 -1.00 14.40 -17.27
N VAL A 215 -1.91 13.46 -17.05
CA VAL A 215 -3.00 13.61 -16.07
C VAL A 215 -2.35 13.63 -14.69
N LYS A 216 -2.39 14.79 -14.02
CA LYS A 216 -1.64 14.98 -12.76
C LYS A 216 -2.22 14.21 -11.59
N ASN A 217 -3.49 13.79 -11.61
CA ASN A 217 -4.09 12.96 -10.56
C ASN A 217 -5.07 11.95 -11.18
N LEU A 218 -4.92 10.67 -10.85
CA LEU A 218 -5.93 9.64 -11.13
C LEU A 218 -7.10 9.80 -10.15
N PRO A 219 -8.36 9.49 -10.54
CA PRO A 219 -9.48 9.48 -9.60
C PRO A 219 -9.28 8.41 -8.53
N SER A 220 -9.63 8.70 -7.27
CA SER A 220 -9.65 7.68 -6.22
C SER A 220 -10.77 6.69 -6.51
N LEU A 221 -10.46 5.40 -6.41
CA LEU A 221 -11.47 4.36 -6.41
C LEU A 221 -12.24 4.46 -5.09
N GLU A 222 -13.54 4.71 -5.16
CA GLU A 222 -14.43 4.60 -4.02
C GLU A 222 -14.49 3.12 -3.60
N ALA A 223 -14.32 2.89 -2.30
CA ALA A 223 -14.61 1.64 -1.62
C ALA A 223 -16.02 1.71 -1.03
#